data_AF-A0A9X0BGA6-F1
#
_entry.id   AF-A0A9X0BGA6-F1
#
_cell.length_a   1.000
_cell.length_b   1.000
_cell.length_c   1.000
_cell.angle_alpha   90.00
_cell.angle_beta   90.00
_cell.angle_gamma   90.00
#
_symmetry.space_group_name_H-M   'P 1'
#
loop_
_entity.id
_entity.type
_entity.pdbx_description
1 polymer ?
#
loop_
_entity_poly.entity_id
_entity_poly.type
_entity_poly.pdbx_seq_one_letter_code
_entity_poly.pdbx_strand_id
1 'polypeptide(L)'
;MDHGNHAGRHMSAEMFHVSTAFLHGYKGVSVPHPVYSDRLMPSNRVSRWFNSGVNGRSGSTMDSPFSWGRESRFKDVSWYYRANLPGRLYWKFLGWEKEGKGGPQYEEEYGRYCLPSILFHPFKDVRPESDSTHYDFDADNGLIAIPDQLAHINSEGQ
;
A
#
# COMPACT_ATOMS: atom_id res chain seq x y z
N MET A 1 10.64 -15.58 -9.63
CA MET A 1 9.58 -15.07 -10.53
C MET A 1 9.08 -16.23 -11.36
N ASP A 2 7.78 -16.28 -11.70
CA ASP A 2 7.22 -17.39 -12.46
C ASP A 2 7.35 -17.20 -13.99
N HIS A 3 6.99 -18.24 -14.77
CA HIS A 3 7.06 -18.21 -16.23
C HIS A 3 6.20 -17.08 -16.85
N GLY A 4 5.10 -16.70 -16.19
CA GLY A 4 4.21 -15.63 -16.62
C GLY A 4 4.88 -14.25 -16.55
N ASN A 5 5.62 -13.98 -15.47
CA ASN A 5 6.45 -12.78 -15.34
C ASN A 5 7.52 -12.70 -16.42
N HIS A 6 8.24 -13.79 -16.69
CA HIS A 6 9.31 -13.82 -17.69
C HIS A 6 8.80 -13.62 -19.12
N ALA A 7 7.57 -14.08 -19.41
CA ALA A 7 6.94 -13.90 -20.71
C ALA A 7 6.27 -12.52 -20.89
N GLY A 8 6.39 -11.60 -19.91
CA GLY A 8 5.74 -10.29 -19.96
C GLY A 8 4.20 -10.34 -19.88
N ARG A 9 3.65 -11.46 -19.40
CA ARG A 9 2.18 -11.68 -19.30
C ARG A 9 1.63 -11.34 -17.92
N HIS A 10 2.46 -10.80 -17.04
CA HIS A 10 2.06 -10.34 -15.72
C HIS A 10 1.66 -8.86 -15.77
N MET A 11 0.48 -8.58 -15.24
CA MET A 11 0.04 -7.22 -14.94
C MET A 11 -0.21 -7.12 -13.44
N SER A 12 0.26 -6.03 -12.81
CA SER A 12 -0.12 -5.73 -11.43
C SER A 12 -1.64 -5.64 -11.33
N ALA A 13 -2.22 -6.07 -10.20
CA ALA A 13 -3.67 -6.05 -9.98
C ALA A 13 -4.28 -4.67 -10.24
N GLU A 14 -3.53 -3.60 -9.95
CA GLU A 14 -3.93 -2.21 -10.19
C GLU A 14 -4.05 -1.84 -11.67
N MET A 15 -3.25 -2.48 -12.54
CA MET A 15 -3.22 -2.20 -13.98
C MET A 15 -4.15 -3.12 -14.79
N PHE A 16 -4.54 -4.26 -14.22
CA PHE A 16 -5.29 -5.28 -14.96
C PHE A 16 -6.59 -4.75 -15.57
N HIS A 17 -7.39 -4.01 -14.80
CA HIS A 17 -8.71 -3.54 -15.24
C HIS A 17 -8.63 -2.52 -16.39
N VAL A 18 -7.75 -1.51 -16.28
CA VAL A 18 -7.56 -0.50 -17.34
C VAL A 18 -6.95 -1.10 -18.59
N SER A 19 -5.98 -2.02 -18.45
CA SER A 19 -5.34 -2.68 -19.59
C SER A 19 -6.32 -3.59 -20.32
N THR A 20 -7.14 -4.35 -19.60
CA THR A 20 -8.17 -5.21 -20.20
C THR A 20 -9.21 -4.38 -20.95
N ALA A 21 -9.68 -3.28 -20.34
CA ALA A 21 -10.61 -2.38 -21.01
C ALA A 21 -10.00 -1.83 -22.32
N PHE A 22 -8.75 -1.37 -22.28
CA PHE A 22 -8.05 -0.86 -23.46
C PHE A 22 -7.90 -1.93 -24.56
N LEU A 23 -7.46 -3.14 -24.22
CA LEU A 23 -7.26 -4.24 -25.18
C LEU A 23 -8.55 -4.65 -25.90
N HIS A 24 -9.71 -4.46 -25.27
CA HIS A 24 -11.01 -4.81 -25.85
C HIS A 24 -11.79 -3.60 -26.41
N GLY A 25 -11.15 -2.42 -26.53
CA GLY A 25 -11.80 -1.22 -27.06
C GLY A 25 -12.89 -0.65 -26.12
N TYR A 26 -12.85 -1.01 -24.84
CA TYR A 26 -13.74 -0.47 -23.82
C TYR A 26 -13.14 0.78 -23.16
N LYS A 27 -14.01 1.56 -22.53
CA LYS A 27 -13.60 2.68 -21.67
C LYS A 27 -13.49 2.19 -20.23
N GLY A 28 -12.29 2.26 -19.67
CA GLY A 28 -12.10 2.09 -18.23
C GLY A 28 -12.72 3.25 -17.46
N VAL A 29 -13.62 2.94 -16.52
CA VAL A 29 -14.10 3.90 -15.52
C VAL A 29 -13.55 3.45 -14.18
N SER A 30 -12.76 4.31 -13.54
CA SER A 30 -12.28 4.08 -12.19
C SER A 30 -13.05 4.98 -11.24
N VAL A 31 -13.68 4.38 -10.23
CA VAL A 31 -14.28 5.10 -9.11
C VAL A 31 -13.20 5.17 -8.02
N PRO A 32 -12.78 6.37 -7.59
CA PRO A 32 -11.78 6.49 -6.54
C PRO A 32 -12.37 5.93 -5.24
N HIS A 33 -11.76 4.86 -4.73
CA HIS A 33 -12.12 4.34 -3.41
C HIS A 33 -11.29 5.08 -2.37
N PRO A 34 -11.89 5.57 -1.26
CA PRO A 34 -11.16 6.32 -0.25
C PRO A 34 -10.05 5.49 0.41
N VAL A 35 -8.83 6.02 0.38
CA VAL A 35 -7.68 5.52 1.15
C VAL A 35 -7.45 6.48 2.32
N TYR A 36 -7.37 5.95 3.52
CA TYR A 36 -7.21 6.75 4.74
C TYR A 36 -5.81 6.61 5.32
N SER A 37 -5.38 7.61 6.09
CA SER A 37 -4.23 7.52 6.98
C SER A 37 -4.67 7.75 8.42
N ASP A 38 -4.06 7.05 9.37
CA ASP A 38 -4.21 7.34 10.79
C ASP A 38 -3.23 8.40 11.29
N ARG A 39 -2.36 8.90 10.40
CA ARG A 39 -1.44 10.00 10.67
C ARG A 39 -1.91 11.26 9.98
N LEU A 40 -1.58 12.40 10.56
CA LEU A 40 -1.74 13.68 9.89
C LEU A 40 -0.83 13.72 8.65
N MET A 41 -1.42 13.79 7.47
CA MET A 41 -0.72 13.96 6.21
C MET A 41 -1.03 15.34 5.61
N PRO A 42 -0.16 16.34 5.83
CA PRO A 42 -0.32 17.65 5.19
C PRO A 42 -0.42 17.52 3.67
N SER A 43 -1.31 18.29 3.04
CA SER A 43 -1.59 18.19 1.60
C SER A 43 -0.35 18.36 0.72
N ASN A 44 0.57 19.26 1.10
CA ASN A 44 1.86 19.44 0.42
C ASN A 44 2.75 18.19 0.50
N ARG A 45 2.73 17.47 1.62
CA ARG A 45 3.46 16.20 1.80
C ARG A 45 2.84 15.09 0.97
N VAL A 46 1.52 14.96 0.98
CA VAL A 46 0.79 13.99 0.15
C VAL A 46 1.08 14.23 -1.32
N SER A 47 0.96 15.48 -1.79
CA SER A 47 1.24 15.84 -3.17
C SER A 47 2.69 15.55 -3.56
N ARG A 48 3.67 15.90 -2.71
CA ARG A 48 5.08 15.61 -2.98
C ARG A 48 5.34 14.10 -3.09
N TRP A 49 4.74 13.30 -2.22
CA TRP A 49 5.04 11.87 -2.13
C TRP A 49 4.32 11.02 -3.16
N PHE A 50 3.04 11.30 -3.42
CA PHE A 50 2.21 10.48 -4.28
C PHE A 50 2.02 11.07 -5.68
N ASN A 51 2.44 12.31 -5.93
CA ASN A 51 2.37 12.98 -7.24
C ASN A 51 3.74 13.54 -7.65
N SER A 52 4.83 12.81 -7.40
CA SER A 52 6.22 13.25 -7.62
C SER A 52 6.66 13.25 -9.09
N GLY A 53 5.88 12.66 -9.99
CA GLY A 53 6.14 12.60 -11.40
C GLY A 53 5.77 13.88 -12.15
N VAL A 54 6.25 13.99 -13.39
CA VAL A 54 5.91 15.11 -14.29
C VAL A 54 4.40 15.22 -14.41
N ASN A 55 3.87 16.44 -14.26
CA ASN A 55 2.43 16.75 -14.25
C ASN A 55 1.63 16.02 -13.16
N GLY A 56 2.25 15.75 -12.00
CA GLY A 56 1.56 15.15 -10.85
C GLY A 56 1.29 13.65 -10.99
N ARG A 57 2.02 12.96 -11.88
CA ARG A 57 1.94 11.50 -11.99
C ARG A 57 2.50 10.85 -10.73
N SER A 58 1.95 9.72 -10.32
CA SER A 58 2.52 8.97 -9.19
C SER A 58 3.78 8.19 -9.56
N GLY A 59 4.01 7.90 -10.84
CA GLY A 59 5.13 7.10 -11.32
C GLY A 59 6.11 7.84 -12.23
N SER A 60 7.00 7.08 -12.87
CA SER A 60 7.98 7.53 -13.88
C SER A 60 9.09 8.45 -13.36
N THR A 61 9.31 8.50 -12.05
CA THR A 61 10.48 9.13 -11.43
C THR A 61 11.00 8.24 -10.32
N MET A 62 12.28 8.39 -9.97
CA MET A 62 12.84 7.72 -8.78
C MET A 62 12.18 8.18 -7.49
N ASP A 63 11.51 9.34 -7.48
CA ASP A 63 10.78 9.80 -6.31
C ASP A 63 9.33 9.28 -6.25
N SER A 64 8.95 8.38 -7.14
CA SER A 64 7.68 7.65 -7.06
C SER A 64 7.54 6.94 -5.70
N PRO A 65 6.35 6.91 -5.09
CA PRO A 65 6.13 6.13 -3.87
C PRO A 65 6.25 4.62 -4.14
N PHE A 66 6.18 4.19 -5.40
CA PHE A 66 6.38 2.82 -5.86
C PHE A 66 7.85 2.50 -6.19
N SER A 67 8.77 3.46 -6.06
CA SER A 67 10.20 3.19 -6.23
C SER A 67 10.78 2.48 -5.01
N TRP A 68 11.84 1.71 -5.25
CA TRP A 68 12.56 1.01 -4.20
C TRP A 68 12.92 1.93 -3.02
N GLY A 69 12.69 1.45 -1.80
CA GLY A 69 12.94 2.17 -0.54
C GLY A 69 12.05 3.38 -0.26
N ARG A 70 11.04 3.66 -1.11
CA ARG A 70 10.04 4.72 -0.87
C ARG A 70 8.67 4.20 -0.44
N GLU A 71 8.53 2.88 -0.41
CA GLU A 71 7.29 2.18 -0.07
C GLU A 71 6.80 2.46 1.36
N SER A 72 7.70 2.87 2.26
CA SER A 72 7.36 3.25 3.65
C SER A 72 6.36 4.41 3.74
N ARG A 73 6.20 5.19 2.67
CA ARG A 73 5.16 6.22 2.55
C ARG A 73 3.75 5.64 2.64
N PHE A 74 3.58 4.36 2.35
CA PHE A 74 2.31 3.65 2.48
C PHE A 74 2.12 2.93 3.84
N LYS A 75 3.11 2.95 4.73
CA LYS A 75 3.09 2.20 6.00
C LYS A 75 1.82 2.49 6.83
N ASP A 76 1.44 3.75 6.90
CA ASP A 76 0.34 4.26 7.70
C ASP A 76 -0.88 4.68 6.86
N VAL A 77 -1.07 4.08 5.67
CA VAL A 77 -2.30 4.26 4.88
C VAL A 77 -3.08 2.96 4.78
N SER A 78 -4.37 3.01 4.47
CA SER A 78 -5.25 1.84 4.43
C SER A 78 -4.98 0.91 3.24
N TRP A 79 -4.08 1.27 2.33
CA TRP A 79 -3.84 0.53 1.11
C TRP A 79 -2.36 0.50 0.76
N TYR A 80 -1.74 -0.68 0.87
CA TYR A 80 -0.52 -1.16 0.23
C TYR A 80 -0.17 -2.55 0.78
N TYR A 81 0.61 -3.37 0.05
CA TYR A 81 0.87 -4.76 0.46
C TYR A 81 1.68 -4.92 1.75
N ARG A 82 2.35 -3.85 2.20
CA ARG A 82 3.08 -3.72 3.48
C ARG A 82 2.53 -2.58 4.36
N ALA A 83 1.26 -2.22 4.20
CA ALA A 83 0.63 -1.25 5.09
C ALA A 83 0.22 -1.88 6.42
N ASN A 84 0.39 -1.14 7.51
CA ASN A 84 0.07 -1.57 8.89
C ASN A 84 -1.35 -1.14 9.32
N LEU A 85 -1.83 -0.02 8.82
CA LEU A 85 -3.17 0.48 9.15
C LEU A 85 -4.31 -0.51 8.84
N PRO A 86 -4.29 -1.26 7.72
CA PRO A 86 -5.33 -2.23 7.42
C PRO A 86 -5.53 -3.20 8.59
N GLY A 87 -4.47 -3.91 9.01
CA GLY A 87 -4.58 -4.91 10.07
C GLY A 87 -5.09 -4.31 11.38
N ARG A 88 -4.61 -3.08 11.71
CA ARG A 88 -5.01 -2.37 12.92
C ARG A 88 -6.48 -1.95 12.95
N LEU A 89 -7.13 -1.76 11.79
CA LEU A 89 -8.54 -1.42 11.70
C LEU A 89 -9.43 -2.66 11.54
N TYR A 90 -9.02 -3.61 10.70
CA TYR A 90 -9.85 -4.74 10.32
C TYR A 90 -10.06 -5.75 11.45
N TRP A 91 -9.02 -6.05 12.25
CA TRP A 91 -9.16 -6.96 13.39
C TRP A 91 -10.18 -6.41 14.40
N LYS A 92 -10.12 -5.11 14.66
CA LYS A 92 -11.02 -4.43 15.61
C LYS A 92 -12.43 -4.34 15.05
N PHE A 93 -12.59 -4.16 13.75
CA PHE A 93 -13.88 -4.24 13.07
C PHE A 93 -14.52 -5.63 13.18
N LEU A 94 -13.73 -6.71 13.19
CA LEU A 94 -14.20 -8.06 13.46
C LEU A 94 -14.48 -8.34 14.95
N GLY A 95 -14.28 -7.36 15.84
CA GLY A 95 -14.45 -7.50 17.28
C GLY A 95 -13.28 -8.19 17.97
N TRP A 96 -12.11 -8.29 17.33
CA TRP A 96 -10.90 -8.85 17.93
C TRP A 96 -10.05 -7.76 18.57
N GLU A 97 -9.35 -8.13 19.63
CA GLU A 97 -8.38 -7.25 20.28
C GLU A 97 -7.06 -7.25 19.52
N LYS A 98 -6.52 -6.06 19.26
CA LYS A 98 -5.18 -5.86 18.71
C LYS A 98 -4.56 -4.59 19.28
N GLU A 99 -3.33 -4.70 19.78
CA GLU A 99 -2.59 -3.55 20.37
C GLU A 99 -3.38 -2.85 21.49
N GLY A 100 -4.06 -3.62 22.34
CA GLY A 100 -4.87 -3.10 23.46
C GLY A 100 -6.14 -2.35 23.05
N LYS A 101 -6.64 -2.55 21.82
CA LYS A 101 -7.89 -1.96 21.32
C LYS A 101 -8.74 -3.00 20.60
N GLY A 102 -10.06 -2.85 20.67
CA GLY A 102 -11.02 -3.84 20.18
C GLY A 102 -11.25 -4.96 21.20
N GLY A 103 -12.11 -5.93 20.87
CA GLY A 103 -12.52 -6.97 21.81
C GLY A 103 -13.65 -6.54 22.75
N PRO A 104 -14.32 -7.50 23.43
CA PRO A 104 -15.53 -7.22 24.19
C PRO A 104 -15.40 -6.13 25.26
N GLN A 105 -14.28 -6.13 26.01
CA GLN A 105 -14.05 -5.16 27.09
C GLN A 105 -13.86 -3.73 26.54
N TYR A 106 -13.09 -3.58 25.46
CA TYR A 106 -12.91 -2.29 24.81
C TYR A 106 -14.21 -1.79 24.18
N GLU A 107 -14.98 -2.69 23.55
CA GLU A 107 -16.24 -2.33 22.90
C GLU A 107 -17.33 -1.91 23.91
N GLU A 108 -17.30 -2.42 25.14
CA GLU A 108 -18.21 -2.00 26.22
C GLU A 108 -17.96 -0.54 26.64
N GLU A 109 -16.69 -0.11 26.67
CA GLU A 109 -16.30 1.24 27.08
C GLU A 109 -16.34 2.26 25.93
N TYR A 110 -15.86 1.89 24.74
CA TYR A 110 -15.65 2.81 23.60
C TYR A 110 -16.60 2.57 22.43
N GLY A 111 -17.41 1.51 22.48
CA GLY A 111 -18.26 1.09 21.38
C GLY A 111 -17.53 0.25 20.33
N ARG A 112 -18.31 -0.31 19.39
CA ARG A 112 -17.78 -1.10 18.28
C ARG A 112 -17.10 -0.23 17.23
N TYR A 113 -16.11 -0.80 16.55
CA TYR A 113 -15.50 -0.16 15.40
C TYR A 113 -16.47 -0.12 14.22
N CYS A 114 -16.86 1.08 13.82
CA CYS A 114 -17.59 1.34 12.58
C CYS A 114 -16.64 2.00 11.59
N LEU A 115 -16.36 1.32 10.47
CA LEU A 115 -15.47 1.84 9.44
C LEU A 115 -16.28 2.55 8.33
N PRO A 116 -15.78 3.67 7.77
CA PRO A 116 -16.39 4.27 6.60
C PRO A 116 -16.20 3.37 5.37
N SER A 117 -16.75 3.76 4.22
CA SER A 117 -16.31 3.19 2.95
C SER A 117 -14.82 3.43 2.79
N ILE A 118 -14.04 2.35 2.79
CA ILE A 118 -12.57 2.36 2.84
C ILE A 118 -12.03 1.28 1.91
N LEU A 119 -10.99 1.63 1.16
CA LEU A 119 -10.19 0.65 0.44
C LEU A 119 -9.13 0.08 1.38
N PHE A 120 -9.20 -1.23 1.60
CA PHE A 120 -8.14 -2.00 2.23
C PHE A 120 -7.27 -2.69 1.17
N HIS A 121 -5.97 -2.74 1.42
CA HIS A 121 -5.18 -3.81 0.80
C HIS A 121 -5.66 -5.16 1.36
N PRO A 122 -5.75 -6.23 0.54
CA PRO A 122 -6.11 -7.56 1.02
C PRO A 122 -5.33 -7.99 2.26
N PHE A 123 -6.06 -8.50 3.25
CA PHE A 123 -5.48 -8.99 4.49
C PHE A 123 -4.90 -10.38 4.28
N LYS A 124 -3.66 -10.57 4.73
CA LYS A 124 -3.02 -11.87 4.75
C LYS A 124 -3.37 -12.53 6.08
N ASP A 125 -3.70 -13.82 6.03
CA ASP A 125 -3.83 -14.67 7.21
C ASP A 125 -4.78 -14.10 8.29
N VAL A 126 -6.08 -14.05 7.99
CA VAL A 126 -7.09 -13.43 8.87
C VAL A 126 -7.46 -14.37 10.02
N ARG A 127 -6.71 -14.29 11.12
CA ARG A 127 -7.00 -14.96 12.40
C ARG A 127 -6.67 -14.01 13.57
N PRO A 128 -7.29 -14.17 14.75
CA PRO A 128 -7.08 -13.26 15.89
C PRO A 128 -5.60 -13.03 16.24
N GLU A 129 -4.81 -14.11 16.21
CA GLU A 129 -3.40 -14.16 16.59
C GLU A 129 -2.44 -13.61 15.53
N SER A 130 -2.86 -13.50 14.26
CA SER A 130 -1.95 -13.18 13.15
C SER A 130 -1.41 -11.76 13.23
N ASP A 131 -0.13 -11.58 12.90
CA ASP A 131 0.52 -10.27 12.87
C ASP A 131 0.64 -9.75 11.43
N SER A 132 -0.29 -8.88 11.06
CA SER A 132 -0.24 -8.07 9.83
C SER A 132 -0.30 -6.58 10.17
N THR A 133 0.31 -6.21 11.29
CA THR A 133 0.29 -4.84 11.85
C THR A 133 1.68 -4.23 12.02
N HIS A 134 2.74 -5.03 11.85
CA HIS A 134 4.13 -4.63 12.10
C HIS A 134 5.05 -4.92 10.91
N TYR A 135 4.69 -4.48 9.71
CA TYR A 135 5.64 -4.48 8.60
C TYR A 135 6.75 -3.45 8.87
N ASP A 136 7.99 -3.95 8.89
CA ASP A 136 9.21 -3.14 8.91
C ASP A 136 9.63 -2.79 7.50
N PHE A 137 9.98 -1.53 7.25
CA PHE A 137 10.57 -1.09 6.00
C PHE A 137 12.06 -0.84 6.17
N ASP A 138 12.84 -1.01 5.09
CA ASP A 138 14.28 -0.77 5.09
C ASP A 138 14.62 0.64 5.58
N ALA A 139 13.79 1.63 5.23
CA ALA A 139 13.87 3.00 5.71
C ALA A 139 13.76 3.15 7.24
N ASP A 140 13.00 2.26 7.91
CA ASP A 140 12.88 2.26 9.37
C ASP A 140 14.17 1.73 10.05
N ASN A 141 14.95 0.93 9.33
CA ASN A 141 16.23 0.36 9.78
C ASN A 141 17.44 1.23 9.40
N GLY A 142 17.21 2.48 8.97
CA GLY A 142 18.26 3.42 8.57
C GLY A 142 18.85 3.18 7.18
N LEU A 143 18.27 2.27 6.39
CA LEU A 143 18.68 2.06 5.00
C LEU A 143 18.05 3.17 4.13
N ILE A 144 18.90 4.03 3.58
CA ILE A 144 18.50 5.08 2.65
C ILE A 144 18.59 4.52 1.23
N ALA A 145 17.53 4.61 0.46
CA ALA A 145 17.61 4.35 -0.98
C ALA A 145 18.48 5.41 -1.64
N ILE A 146 19.73 5.07 -1.94
CA ILE A 146 20.67 5.94 -2.66
C ILE A 146 20.39 5.77 -4.17
N PRO A 147 19.94 6.82 -4.86
CA PRO A 147 19.77 6.87 -6.32
C PRO A 147 20.80 6.12 -7.16
N ASP A 148 22.08 6.28 -6.83
CA ASP A 148 23.19 5.99 -7.74
C ASP A 148 23.65 4.52 -7.70
N GLN A 149 23.22 3.73 -6.71
CA GLN A 149 23.52 2.29 -6.69
C GLN A 149 22.64 1.47 -7.66
N LEU A 150 21.59 2.07 -8.24
CA LEU A 150 20.68 1.41 -9.18
C LEU A 150 21.17 1.46 -10.64
N ALA A 151 22.17 2.28 -10.97
CA ALA A 151 22.76 2.29 -12.31
C ALA A 151 23.66 1.08 -12.59
N HIS A 152 24.12 0.37 -11.54
CA HIS A 152 25.12 -0.69 -11.65
C HIS A 152 24.56 -2.12 -11.62
N ILE A 153 23.26 -2.30 -11.34
CA ILE A 153 22.65 -3.64 -11.34
C ILE A 153 22.47 -4.19 -12.77
N ASN A 154 22.53 -3.32 -13.79
CA ASN A 154 22.45 -3.70 -15.20
C ASN A 154 23.81 -3.69 -15.93
N SER A 155 24.95 -3.51 -15.23
CA SER A 155 26.28 -3.50 -15.84
C SER A 155 27.08 -4.80 -15.69
N GLU A 156 26.57 -5.81 -14.98
CA GLU A 156 27.23 -7.12 -14.84
C GLU A 156 26.40 -8.25 -15.47
N GLY A 157 26.12 -8.10 -16.76
CA GLY A 157 25.48 -9.14 -17.58
C GLY A 157 25.83 -8.97 -19.05
N GLN A 158 27.12 -9.14 -19.37
CA GLN A 158 27.55 -9.63 -20.68
C GLN A 158 27.46 -11.16 -20.69
#